data_AF-A0AAD5GQ40-F1
#
_entry.id   AF-A0AAD5GQ40-F1
#
_cell.length_a   1.000
_cell.length_b   1.000
_cell.length_c   1.000
_cell.angle_alpha   90.00
_cell.angle_beta   90.00
_cell.angle_gamma   90.00
#
_symmetry.space_group_name_H-M   'P 1'
#
loop_
_entity.id
_entity.type
_entity.pdbx_description
1 polymer ?
#
loop_
_entity_poly.entity_id
_entity_poly.type
_entity_poly.pdbx_seq_one_letter_code
_entity_poly.pdbx_strand_id
1 'polypeptide(L)'
;MRLSPRELEKLMLHNAGYLAQKRLARGLRLNHPEAVALIATQVLEFLHDGHYTVAQLMDIGRQLLGRRQVLPAVPHLLDSVQVEGTFPDGTKLITVHDPISCENGNLDLALQGSFLPVPSLEKFPVIEGGKIPGELLLRNGDILLNLGREAVEIKVTNDGDRPIQVVGSHYHFIEVNPRLIFDRRKSYGMRLNIPAGTATRFEPGDAKSVTLVRIGGNQVIRGGNGIADNHANDSNVKTVMESVTARGFGNSTDTSTSNGIIVEGSPLACSISREVYANRYGPTVGDKVRLGDTDLFAQVEKDFAVYGDECVFGGGKVIRDGMGQAAGFSAADCLDTVITNALIIDYTGIFKADIGIKGGYISSLGKAGNPDAMNGVSDNMIIGVSTEVIAGEGMIVTAGAIDCHVHFICPQLAYEAISSGMIL
;
A
#
# COMPACT_ATOMS: atom_id res chain seq x y z
N MET A 1 -35.75 -8.28 21.34
CA MET A 1 -34.43 -8.70 20.82
C MET A 1 -33.27 -7.77 21.21
N ARG A 2 -33.48 -6.54 21.72
CA ARG A 2 -32.40 -5.61 22.15
C ARG A 2 -31.23 -5.57 21.13
N LEU A 3 -31.60 -5.40 19.86
CA LEU A 3 -30.65 -5.46 18.74
C LEU A 3 -29.71 -4.25 18.79
N SER A 4 -28.42 -4.54 18.79
CA SER A 4 -27.37 -3.55 18.59
C SER A 4 -27.26 -3.16 17.11
N PRO A 5 -26.69 -1.98 16.78
CA PRO A 5 -26.54 -1.53 15.39
C PRO A 5 -25.84 -2.56 14.49
N ARG A 6 -24.75 -3.17 14.98
CA ARG A 6 -24.04 -4.25 14.27
C ARG A 6 -24.92 -5.46 13.95
N GLU A 7 -25.88 -5.81 14.79
CA GLU A 7 -26.77 -6.95 14.53
C GLU A 7 -27.80 -6.62 13.44
N LEU A 8 -28.26 -5.36 13.38
CA LEU A 8 -29.11 -4.88 12.29
C LEU A 8 -28.37 -4.88 10.95
N GLU A 9 -27.11 -4.43 10.92
CA GLU A 9 -26.27 -4.45 9.72
C GLU A 9 -26.00 -5.88 9.24
N LYS A 10 -25.72 -6.81 10.16
CA LYS A 10 -25.51 -8.23 9.83
C LYS A 10 -26.77 -8.88 9.29
N LEU A 11 -27.95 -8.49 9.77
CA LEU A 11 -29.22 -8.93 9.21
C LEU A 11 -29.43 -8.41 7.78
N MET A 12 -29.07 -7.15 7.51
CA MET A 12 -29.09 -6.60 6.14
C MET A 12 -28.11 -7.34 5.21
N LEU A 13 -26.91 -7.65 5.70
CA LEU A 13 -25.93 -8.46 4.97
C LEU A 13 -26.47 -9.86 4.65
N HIS A 14 -27.08 -10.53 5.63
CA HIS A 14 -27.70 -11.85 5.43
C HIS A 14 -28.82 -11.79 4.38
N ASN A 15 -29.65 -10.75 4.38
CA ASN A 15 -30.69 -10.56 3.37
C ASN A 15 -30.10 -10.41 1.95
N ALA A 16 -28.99 -9.70 1.81
CA ALA A 16 -28.26 -9.58 0.54
C ALA A 16 -27.66 -10.93 0.10
N GLY A 17 -27.07 -11.69 1.03
CA GLY A 17 -26.58 -13.05 0.76
C GLY A 17 -27.69 -14.00 0.32
N TYR A 18 -28.84 -13.98 0.99
CA TYR A 18 -29.99 -14.79 0.62
C TYR A 18 -30.57 -14.43 -0.76
N LEU A 19 -30.53 -13.14 -1.13
CA LEU A 19 -30.86 -12.71 -2.49
C LEU A 19 -29.89 -13.33 -3.52
N ALA A 20 -28.58 -13.28 -3.24
CA ALA A 20 -27.56 -13.89 -4.10
C ALA A 20 -27.74 -15.41 -4.21
N GLN A 21 -28.05 -16.11 -3.11
CA GLN A 21 -28.35 -17.54 -3.12
C GLN A 21 -29.55 -17.90 -4.00
N LYS A 22 -30.64 -17.12 -3.93
CA LYS A 22 -31.81 -17.31 -4.82
C LYS A 22 -31.45 -17.11 -6.28
N ARG A 23 -30.58 -16.15 -6.59
CA ARG A 23 -30.08 -15.92 -7.97
C ARG A 23 -29.22 -17.09 -8.43
N LEU A 24 -28.30 -17.55 -7.58
CA LEU A 24 -27.46 -18.72 -7.83
C LEU A 24 -28.29 -19.99 -8.06
N ALA A 25 -29.30 -20.25 -7.23
CA ALA A 25 -30.20 -21.41 -7.36
C ALA A 25 -30.99 -21.41 -8.69
N ARG A 26 -31.24 -20.24 -9.26
CA ARG A 26 -31.87 -20.10 -10.59
C ARG A 26 -30.89 -20.31 -11.75
N GLY A 27 -29.59 -20.40 -11.49
CA GLY A 27 -28.54 -20.51 -12.50
C GLY A 27 -28.00 -19.16 -12.99
N LEU A 28 -28.25 -18.06 -12.25
CA LEU A 28 -27.66 -16.76 -12.58
C LEU A 28 -26.22 -16.71 -12.10
N ARG A 29 -25.37 -16.08 -12.89
CA ARG A 29 -23.98 -15.80 -12.51
C ARG A 29 -23.92 -14.57 -11.63
N LEU A 30 -23.18 -14.68 -10.55
CA LEU A 30 -23.09 -13.62 -9.57
C LEU A 30 -22.08 -12.55 -10.03
N ASN A 31 -22.44 -11.29 -9.81
CA ASN A 31 -21.52 -10.16 -9.92
C ASN A 31 -20.70 -10.00 -8.62
N HIS A 32 -19.81 -9.00 -8.59
CA HIS A 32 -18.94 -8.75 -7.44
C HIS A 32 -19.72 -8.59 -6.10
N PRO A 33 -20.70 -7.65 -5.97
CA PRO A 33 -21.40 -7.48 -4.70
C PRO A 33 -22.22 -8.70 -4.28
N GLU A 34 -22.80 -9.44 -5.23
CA GLU A 34 -23.53 -10.68 -4.92
C GLU A 34 -22.61 -11.79 -4.41
N ALA A 35 -21.43 -11.95 -5.02
CA ALA A 35 -20.44 -12.93 -4.58
C ALA A 35 -19.93 -12.62 -3.17
N VAL A 36 -19.58 -11.35 -2.90
CA VAL A 36 -19.17 -10.89 -1.56
C VAL A 36 -20.27 -11.19 -0.53
N ALA A 37 -21.51 -10.80 -0.82
CA ALA A 37 -22.63 -10.98 0.11
C ALA A 37 -22.91 -12.46 0.39
N LEU A 38 -22.85 -13.33 -0.61
CA LEU A 38 -23.04 -14.77 -0.44
C LEU A 38 -21.95 -15.37 0.44
N ILE A 39 -20.67 -15.12 0.10
CA ILE A 39 -19.53 -15.68 0.85
C ILE A 39 -19.57 -15.21 2.30
N ALA A 40 -19.76 -13.90 2.53
CA ALA A 40 -19.82 -13.36 3.88
C ALA A 40 -20.99 -13.93 4.69
N THR A 41 -22.15 -14.11 4.07
CA THR A 41 -23.33 -14.68 4.74
C THR A 41 -23.13 -16.15 5.06
N GLN A 42 -22.56 -16.94 4.15
CA GLN A 42 -22.31 -18.35 4.42
C GLN A 42 -21.28 -18.54 5.53
N VAL A 43 -20.22 -17.73 5.56
CA VAL A 43 -19.28 -17.74 6.69
C VAL A 43 -20.02 -17.44 8.00
N LEU A 44 -20.93 -16.46 8.04
CA LEU A 44 -21.75 -16.16 9.23
C LEU A 44 -22.66 -17.31 9.67
N GLU A 45 -23.26 -18.06 8.74
CA GLU A 45 -24.08 -19.22 9.08
C GLU A 45 -23.23 -20.37 9.64
N PHE A 46 -22.09 -20.67 9.01
CA PHE A 46 -21.18 -21.70 9.52
C PHE A 46 -20.59 -21.34 10.90
N LEU A 47 -20.40 -20.05 11.16
CA LEU A 47 -20.03 -19.55 12.48
C LEU A 47 -21.11 -19.82 13.52
N HIS A 48 -22.37 -19.63 13.15
CA HIS A 48 -23.50 -19.86 14.04
C HIS A 48 -23.66 -21.34 14.37
N ASP A 49 -23.42 -22.23 13.41
CA ASP A 49 -23.42 -23.68 13.63
C ASP A 49 -22.34 -24.11 14.64
N GLY A 50 -21.24 -23.36 14.78
CA GLY A 50 -20.24 -23.56 15.84
C GLY A 50 -19.36 -24.81 15.70
N HIS A 51 -19.46 -25.54 14.57
CA HIS A 51 -18.71 -26.78 14.33
C HIS A 51 -17.32 -26.55 13.70
N TYR A 52 -17.08 -25.36 13.15
CA TYR A 52 -15.89 -25.04 12.36
C TYR A 52 -14.98 -24.04 13.08
N THR A 53 -13.68 -24.20 12.90
CA THR A 53 -12.65 -23.24 13.35
C THR A 53 -12.45 -22.13 12.32
N VAL A 54 -11.81 -21.01 12.72
CA VAL A 54 -11.45 -19.91 11.80
C VAL A 54 -10.68 -20.43 10.58
N ALA A 55 -9.68 -21.29 10.77
CA ALA A 55 -8.87 -21.83 9.68
C ALA A 55 -9.71 -22.66 8.69
N GLN A 56 -10.64 -23.48 9.19
CA GLN A 56 -11.53 -24.26 8.33
C GLN A 56 -12.48 -23.37 7.54
N LEU A 57 -12.98 -22.27 8.13
CA LEU A 57 -13.86 -21.33 7.43
C LEU A 57 -13.13 -20.55 6.32
N MET A 58 -11.84 -20.26 6.51
CA MET A 58 -11.01 -19.68 5.46
C MET A 58 -10.93 -20.61 4.23
N ASP A 59 -10.80 -21.92 4.45
CA ASP A 59 -10.76 -22.91 3.37
C ASP A 59 -12.14 -23.20 2.77
N ILE A 60 -13.18 -23.31 3.59
CA ILE A 60 -14.57 -23.52 3.12
C ILE A 60 -15.02 -22.34 2.26
N GLY A 61 -14.67 -21.11 2.65
CA GLY A 61 -15.00 -19.89 1.91
C GLY A 61 -14.50 -19.91 0.45
N ARG A 62 -13.35 -20.54 0.20
CA ARG A 62 -12.77 -20.72 -1.15
C ARG A 62 -13.49 -21.75 -2.01
N GLN A 63 -14.27 -22.62 -1.38
CA GLN A 63 -14.98 -23.70 -2.06
C GLN A 63 -16.40 -23.31 -2.43
N LEU A 64 -16.93 -22.18 -1.96
CA LEU A 64 -18.34 -21.82 -2.16
C LEU A 64 -18.67 -21.51 -3.62
N LEU A 65 -17.87 -20.65 -4.26
CA LEU A 65 -18.13 -20.16 -5.60
C LEU A 65 -16.97 -20.50 -6.54
N GLY A 66 -17.29 -20.99 -7.72
CA GLY A 66 -16.32 -21.24 -8.78
C GLY A 66 -16.44 -20.22 -9.91
N ARG A 67 -15.47 -20.25 -10.82
CA ARG A 67 -15.38 -19.35 -12.00
C ARG A 67 -16.62 -19.42 -12.88
N ARG A 68 -17.29 -20.57 -12.97
CA ARG A 68 -18.52 -20.75 -13.76
C ARG A 68 -19.75 -20.09 -13.12
N GLN A 69 -19.75 -19.93 -11.80
CA GLN A 69 -20.88 -19.38 -11.04
C GLN A 69 -20.83 -17.86 -10.92
N VAL A 70 -19.73 -17.22 -11.31
CA VAL A 70 -19.54 -15.77 -11.25
C VAL A 70 -19.35 -15.18 -12.64
N LEU A 71 -19.49 -13.85 -12.74
CA LEU A 71 -19.11 -13.13 -13.96
C LEU A 71 -17.58 -13.16 -14.17
N PRO A 72 -17.08 -13.13 -15.41
CA PRO A 72 -15.64 -13.22 -15.72
C PRO A 72 -14.77 -12.16 -15.04
N ALA A 73 -15.32 -11.00 -14.69
CA ALA A 73 -14.59 -9.94 -14.00
C ALA A 73 -14.40 -10.19 -12.48
N VAL A 74 -15.25 -11.00 -11.86
CA VAL A 74 -15.28 -11.20 -10.40
C VAL A 74 -13.98 -11.84 -9.86
N PRO A 75 -13.38 -12.85 -10.50
CA PRO A 75 -12.10 -13.39 -10.05
C PRO A 75 -10.96 -12.36 -10.01
N HIS A 76 -11.07 -11.29 -10.81
CA HIS A 76 -10.07 -10.23 -10.86
C HIS A 76 -10.35 -9.06 -9.91
N LEU A 77 -11.61 -8.90 -9.49
CA LEU A 77 -12.04 -7.84 -8.56
C LEU A 77 -12.01 -8.30 -7.10
N LEU A 78 -12.17 -9.60 -6.86
CA LEU A 78 -12.42 -10.16 -5.53
C LEU A 78 -11.18 -10.85 -4.97
N ASP A 79 -10.28 -10.06 -4.40
CA ASP A 79 -9.04 -10.58 -3.77
C ASP A 79 -9.32 -11.25 -2.41
N SER A 80 -10.19 -10.64 -1.60
CA SER A 80 -10.57 -11.21 -0.31
C SER A 80 -11.96 -10.78 0.14
N VAL A 81 -12.61 -11.64 0.93
CA VAL A 81 -13.85 -11.32 1.63
C VAL A 81 -13.58 -11.38 3.12
N GLN A 82 -13.92 -10.29 3.81
CA GLN A 82 -13.72 -10.17 5.25
C GLN A 82 -15.07 -10.09 5.96
N VAL A 83 -15.22 -10.87 7.01
CA VAL A 83 -16.42 -10.81 7.85
C VAL A 83 -16.08 -11.15 9.29
N GLU A 84 -16.65 -10.38 10.22
CA GLU A 84 -16.60 -10.68 11.65
C GLU A 84 -17.90 -11.36 12.09
N GLY A 85 -17.78 -12.38 12.93
CA GLY A 85 -18.95 -13.00 13.57
C GLY A 85 -18.63 -13.58 14.93
N THR A 86 -19.68 -13.98 15.64
CA THR A 86 -19.60 -14.43 17.03
C THR A 86 -19.46 -15.94 17.07
N PHE A 87 -18.26 -16.42 17.41
CA PHE A 87 -18.03 -17.82 17.76
C PHE A 87 -18.47 -18.10 19.21
N PRO A 88 -18.53 -19.38 19.61
CA PRO A 88 -18.66 -19.76 21.02
C PRO A 88 -17.59 -19.13 21.93
N ASP A 89 -16.41 -18.79 21.39
CA ASP A 89 -15.28 -18.18 22.10
C ASP A 89 -15.14 -16.64 21.84
N GLY A 90 -16.20 -16.00 21.34
CA GLY A 90 -16.27 -14.55 21.13
C GLY A 90 -16.16 -14.12 19.66
N THR A 91 -16.09 -12.81 19.42
CA THR A 91 -16.03 -12.26 18.06
C THR A 91 -14.65 -12.45 17.45
N LYS A 92 -14.57 -12.99 16.24
CA LYS A 92 -13.33 -13.14 15.47
C LYS A 92 -13.54 -12.62 14.04
N LEU A 93 -12.45 -12.18 13.42
CA LEU A 93 -12.38 -11.82 12.01
C LEU A 93 -12.00 -13.04 11.17
N ILE A 94 -12.74 -13.26 10.10
CA ILE A 94 -12.43 -14.28 9.10
C ILE A 94 -12.13 -13.53 7.80
N THR A 95 -11.01 -13.89 7.19
CA THR A 95 -10.62 -13.38 5.87
C THR A 95 -10.49 -14.56 4.92
N VAL A 96 -11.34 -14.61 3.92
CA VAL A 96 -11.26 -15.60 2.84
C VAL A 96 -10.44 -14.96 1.73
N HIS A 97 -9.20 -15.42 1.55
CA HIS A 97 -8.32 -14.99 0.47
C HIS A 97 -8.61 -15.77 -0.81
N ASP A 98 -8.61 -15.12 -1.97
CA ASP A 98 -8.82 -15.74 -3.28
C ASP A 98 -10.04 -16.68 -3.31
N PRO A 99 -11.25 -16.16 -2.97
CA PRO A 99 -12.43 -16.99 -2.80
C PRO A 99 -12.86 -17.75 -4.06
N ILE A 100 -12.45 -17.29 -5.26
CA ILE A 100 -12.79 -17.92 -6.53
C ILE A 100 -11.59 -18.73 -7.05
N SER A 101 -11.24 -19.81 -6.35
CA SER A 101 -10.08 -20.65 -6.68
C SER A 101 -10.39 -21.84 -7.59
N CYS A 102 -11.66 -22.23 -7.71
CA CYS A 102 -12.07 -23.45 -8.40
C CYS A 102 -12.91 -23.15 -9.66
N GLU A 103 -12.95 -24.09 -10.61
CA GLU A 103 -13.82 -23.97 -11.80
C GLU A 103 -15.31 -24.06 -11.43
N ASN A 104 -15.63 -25.01 -10.55
CA ASN A 104 -16.95 -25.15 -9.96
C ASN A 104 -16.82 -25.09 -8.44
N GLY A 105 -17.66 -24.25 -7.81
CA GLY A 105 -17.82 -24.26 -6.36
C GLY A 105 -18.69 -25.44 -5.89
N ASN A 106 -18.58 -25.76 -4.61
CA ASN A 106 -19.47 -26.66 -3.90
C ASN A 106 -20.79 -25.92 -3.60
N LEU A 107 -21.77 -26.13 -4.48
CA LEU A 107 -23.07 -25.47 -4.41
C LEU A 107 -23.91 -25.90 -3.22
N ASP A 108 -23.69 -27.10 -2.68
CA ASP A 108 -24.34 -27.56 -1.45
C ASP A 108 -23.90 -26.70 -0.27
N LEU A 109 -22.59 -26.43 -0.17
CA LEU A 109 -22.04 -25.53 0.85
C LEU A 109 -22.44 -24.08 0.62
N ALA A 110 -22.58 -23.63 -0.64
CA ALA A 110 -22.99 -22.26 -0.96
C ALA A 110 -24.46 -21.95 -0.65
N LEU A 111 -25.30 -22.99 -0.61
CA LEU A 111 -26.74 -22.91 -0.34
C LEU A 111 -27.11 -23.48 1.04
N GLN A 112 -26.13 -23.77 1.89
CA GLN A 112 -26.38 -24.30 3.22
C GLN A 112 -27.17 -23.27 4.07
N GLY A 113 -28.15 -23.77 4.82
CA GLY A 113 -29.08 -22.94 5.61
C GLY A 113 -30.16 -22.21 4.79
N SER A 114 -30.05 -22.17 3.46
CA SER A 114 -31.01 -21.45 2.61
C SER A 114 -32.29 -22.23 2.29
N PHE A 115 -32.25 -23.57 2.45
CA PHE A 115 -33.29 -24.52 2.04
C PHE A 115 -33.70 -24.43 0.55
N LEU A 116 -32.84 -23.85 -0.29
CA LEU A 116 -33.05 -23.75 -1.73
C LEU A 116 -32.59 -25.02 -2.46
N PRO A 117 -33.22 -25.38 -3.59
CA PRO A 117 -32.77 -26.51 -4.38
C PRO A 117 -31.42 -26.21 -5.03
N VAL A 118 -30.50 -27.16 -4.93
CA VAL A 118 -29.16 -27.05 -5.52
C VAL A 118 -29.25 -27.18 -7.04
N PRO A 119 -28.79 -26.18 -7.82
CA PRO A 119 -28.88 -26.24 -9.27
C PRO A 119 -27.82 -27.18 -9.86
N SER A 120 -28.14 -27.81 -10.99
CA SER A 120 -27.17 -28.58 -11.76
C SER A 120 -26.11 -27.65 -12.40
N LEU A 121 -24.86 -28.12 -12.46
CA LEU A 121 -23.72 -27.37 -13.01
C LEU A 121 -23.87 -27.04 -14.51
N GLU A 122 -24.73 -27.75 -15.22
CA GLU A 122 -25.03 -27.51 -16.64
C GLU A 122 -25.71 -26.16 -16.88
N LYS A 123 -26.38 -25.60 -15.87
CA LYS A 123 -27.01 -24.26 -15.95
C LYS A 123 -25.98 -23.13 -16.11
N PHE A 124 -24.71 -23.39 -15.86
CA PHE A 124 -23.63 -22.41 -15.93
C PHE A 124 -22.69 -22.71 -17.11
N PRO A 125 -22.93 -22.17 -18.33
CA PRO A 125 -22.05 -22.46 -19.46
C PRO A 125 -20.62 -21.96 -19.22
N VAL A 126 -19.61 -22.52 -19.88
CA VAL A 126 -18.25 -21.98 -19.80
C VAL A 126 -18.19 -20.70 -20.64
N ILE A 127 -17.69 -19.61 -20.07
CA ILE A 127 -17.32 -18.41 -20.85
C ILE A 127 -15.84 -18.20 -20.60
N GLU A 128 -15.04 -18.32 -21.66
CA GLU A 128 -13.66 -17.89 -21.67
C GLU A 128 -13.61 -16.45 -22.17
N GLY A 129 -12.95 -15.58 -21.43
CA GLY A 129 -12.72 -14.19 -21.83
C GLY A 129 -13.64 -13.19 -21.13
N GLY A 130 -13.03 -12.39 -20.27
CA GLY A 130 -13.59 -11.16 -19.73
C GLY A 130 -12.54 -10.07 -19.78
N LYS A 131 -12.97 -8.81 -19.91
CA LYS A 131 -12.07 -7.67 -19.68
C LYS A 131 -11.71 -7.66 -18.20
N ILE A 132 -10.44 -7.44 -17.88
CA ILE A 132 -9.99 -7.23 -16.50
C ILE A 132 -10.28 -5.76 -16.18
N PRO A 133 -11.22 -5.47 -15.26
CA PRO A 133 -11.50 -4.09 -14.91
C PRO A 133 -10.30 -3.49 -14.19
N GLY A 134 -9.90 -2.26 -14.54
CA GLY A 134 -8.74 -1.61 -13.92
C GLY A 134 -7.37 -2.17 -14.34
N GLU A 135 -7.30 -2.99 -15.40
CA GLU A 135 -6.05 -3.57 -15.88
C GLU A 135 -4.96 -2.53 -16.14
N LEU A 136 -3.75 -2.83 -15.67
CA LEU A 136 -2.54 -2.04 -15.92
C LEU A 136 -1.77 -2.65 -17.09
N LEU A 137 -1.74 -1.95 -18.23
CA LEU A 137 -0.88 -2.28 -19.35
C LEU A 137 0.45 -1.56 -19.18
N LEU A 138 1.43 -2.31 -18.70
CA LEU A 138 2.77 -1.80 -18.39
C LEU A 138 3.69 -1.96 -19.59
N ARG A 139 4.65 -1.05 -19.74
CA ARG A 139 5.76 -1.26 -20.69
C ARG A 139 6.75 -2.27 -20.11
N ASN A 140 7.36 -3.08 -20.98
CA ASN A 140 8.47 -3.94 -20.57
C ASN A 140 9.71 -3.07 -20.29
N GLY A 141 10.25 -3.18 -19.07
CA GLY A 141 11.47 -2.50 -18.66
C GLY A 141 11.60 -2.40 -17.16
N ASP A 142 12.85 -2.30 -16.69
CA ASP A 142 13.17 -2.08 -15.29
C ASP A 142 13.36 -0.59 -15.02
N ILE A 143 12.95 -0.15 -13.83
CA ILE A 143 13.16 1.20 -13.32
C ILE A 143 14.39 1.17 -12.42
N LEU A 144 15.35 2.05 -12.69
CA LEU A 144 16.52 2.26 -11.85
C LEU A 144 16.18 3.25 -10.73
N LEU A 145 16.42 2.82 -9.50
CA LEU A 145 16.18 3.64 -8.32
C LEU A 145 17.42 4.49 -7.98
N ASN A 146 17.20 5.69 -7.45
CA ASN A 146 18.23 6.55 -6.84
C ASN A 146 19.42 6.90 -7.76
N LEU A 147 19.16 7.18 -9.04
CA LEU A 147 20.18 7.57 -10.02
C LEU A 147 21.00 8.79 -9.56
N GLY A 148 22.31 8.75 -9.80
CA GLY A 148 23.23 9.86 -9.53
C GLY A 148 23.66 10.03 -8.07
N ARG A 149 23.27 9.10 -7.17
CA ARG A 149 23.70 9.13 -5.76
C ARG A 149 24.99 8.34 -5.54
N GLU A 150 25.79 8.81 -4.59
CA GLU A 150 26.92 8.04 -4.05
C GLU A 150 26.39 6.81 -3.32
N ALA A 151 26.99 5.66 -3.60
CA ALA A 151 26.64 4.37 -3.02
C ALA A 151 27.86 3.65 -2.45
N VAL A 152 27.63 2.92 -1.36
CA VAL A 152 28.65 2.12 -0.65
C VAL A 152 28.04 0.79 -0.26
N GLU A 153 28.74 -0.30 -0.51
CA GLU A 153 28.38 -1.62 0.02
C GLU A 153 29.08 -1.86 1.37
N ILE A 154 28.31 -2.25 2.39
CA ILE A 154 28.83 -2.53 3.74
C ILE A 154 28.28 -3.87 4.23
N LYS A 155 29.14 -4.67 4.87
CA LYS A 155 28.74 -5.88 5.56
C LYS A 155 28.25 -5.55 6.97
N VAL A 156 27.06 -6.03 7.30
CA VAL A 156 26.38 -5.74 8.57
C VAL A 156 26.11 -7.06 9.30
N THR A 157 26.58 -7.15 10.54
CA THR A 157 26.43 -8.34 11.39
C THR A 157 25.56 -8.01 12.60
N ASN A 158 24.61 -8.90 12.91
CA ASN A 158 23.75 -8.77 14.09
C ASN A 158 24.28 -9.58 15.28
N ASP A 159 24.75 -8.89 16.32
CA ASP A 159 25.18 -9.49 17.61
C ASP A 159 24.06 -9.48 18.67
N GLY A 160 22.82 -9.33 18.22
CA GLY A 160 21.62 -9.34 19.05
C GLY A 160 21.10 -10.74 19.37
N ASP A 161 20.38 -10.81 20.50
CA ASP A 161 19.57 -11.97 20.92
C ASP A 161 18.17 -11.99 20.28
N ARG A 162 17.85 -10.96 19.50
CA ARG A 162 16.55 -10.73 18.87
C ARG A 162 16.71 -10.36 17.39
N PRO A 163 15.70 -10.68 16.56
CA PRO A 163 15.68 -10.23 15.18
C PRO A 163 15.62 -8.71 15.11
N ILE A 164 16.50 -8.12 14.31
CA ILE A 164 16.52 -6.69 14.04
C ILE A 164 16.11 -6.52 12.59
N GLN A 165 14.89 -6.02 12.39
CA GLN A 165 14.52 -5.49 11.10
C GLN A 165 15.06 -4.07 11.04
N VAL A 166 16.04 -3.79 10.17
CA VAL A 166 16.45 -2.42 9.91
C VAL A 166 15.26 -1.77 9.22
N VAL A 167 14.56 -0.97 10.01
CA VAL A 167 13.23 -0.48 9.70
C VAL A 167 13.37 0.64 8.67
N GLY A 168 13.19 0.31 7.40
CA GLY A 168 12.84 1.24 6.32
C GLY A 168 14.01 1.70 5.44
N SER A 169 13.78 1.61 4.13
CA SER A 169 14.56 2.24 3.04
C SER A 169 15.16 3.62 3.35
N HIS A 170 14.44 4.46 4.11
CA HIS A 170 14.80 5.86 4.38
C HIS A 170 15.32 6.12 5.79
N TYR A 171 15.55 5.07 6.59
CA TYR A 171 16.13 5.23 7.90
C TYR A 171 17.62 5.58 7.80
N HIS A 172 18.06 6.57 8.58
CA HIS A 172 19.46 6.97 8.66
C HIS A 172 20.30 5.82 9.22
N PHE A 173 21.15 5.24 8.40
CA PHE A 173 21.77 3.94 8.73
C PHE A 173 22.71 4.01 9.94
N ILE A 174 23.26 5.19 10.24
CA ILE A 174 24.07 5.40 11.44
C ILE A 174 23.26 5.32 12.75
N GLU A 175 21.96 5.59 12.71
CA GLU A 175 21.07 5.64 13.88
C GLU A 175 20.45 4.27 14.22
N VAL A 176 20.85 3.20 13.52
CA VAL A 176 20.30 1.86 13.73
C VAL A 176 20.78 1.28 15.06
N ASN A 177 20.08 0.23 15.52
CA ASN A 177 20.30 -0.45 16.79
C ASN A 177 21.81 -0.67 17.10
N PRO A 178 22.27 -0.41 18.33
CA PRO A 178 23.67 -0.57 18.73
C PRO A 178 24.22 -1.99 18.54
N ARG A 179 23.36 -3.01 18.51
CA ARG A 179 23.76 -4.41 18.32
C ARG A 179 24.10 -4.79 16.88
N LEU A 180 23.89 -3.89 15.92
CA LEU A 180 24.39 -4.05 14.56
C LEU A 180 25.82 -3.51 14.46
N ILE A 181 26.73 -4.38 14.04
CA ILE A 181 28.15 -4.09 13.86
C ILE A 181 28.42 -3.90 12.37
N PHE A 182 28.89 -2.70 12.01
CA PHE A 182 29.28 -2.31 10.65
C PHE A 182 30.13 -1.02 10.70
N ASP A 183 30.61 -0.55 9.55
CA ASP A 183 31.37 0.70 9.45
C ASP A 183 30.45 1.93 9.55
N ARG A 184 30.35 2.48 10.77
CA ARG A 184 29.47 3.63 11.04
C ARG A 184 29.97 4.95 10.46
N ARG A 185 31.27 5.05 10.17
CA ARG A 185 31.84 6.24 9.55
C ARG A 185 31.36 6.35 8.10
N LYS A 186 31.36 5.23 7.37
CA LYS A 186 30.92 5.19 5.96
C LYS A 186 29.40 5.28 5.81
N SER A 187 28.64 4.90 6.84
CA SER A 187 27.19 5.01 6.85
C SER A 187 26.66 6.40 7.22
N TYR A 188 27.53 7.37 7.51
CA TYR A 188 27.12 8.72 7.89
C TYR A 188 26.45 9.42 6.70
N GLY A 189 25.21 9.90 6.89
CA GLY A 189 24.41 10.51 5.82
C GLY A 189 23.96 9.52 4.75
N MET A 190 23.96 8.21 5.05
CA MET A 190 23.54 7.17 4.12
C MET A 190 22.25 6.48 4.57
N ARG A 191 21.48 5.98 3.61
CA ARG A 191 20.26 5.17 3.78
C ARG A 191 20.33 3.91 2.90
N LEU A 192 19.43 2.94 3.07
CA LEU A 192 19.43 1.71 2.28
C LEU A 192 19.02 1.97 0.81
N ASN A 193 19.71 1.33 -0.14
CA ASN A 193 19.35 1.35 -1.56
C ASN A 193 18.37 0.20 -1.89
N ILE A 194 17.16 0.29 -1.35
CA ILE A 194 16.08 -0.68 -1.57
C ILE A 194 14.81 0.07 -1.98
N PRO A 195 13.82 -0.59 -2.60
CA PRO A 195 12.56 0.05 -2.96
C PRO A 195 11.92 0.76 -1.76
N ALA A 196 11.38 1.96 -1.99
CA ALA A 196 10.75 2.78 -0.97
C ALA A 196 9.70 2.00 -0.15
N GLY A 197 9.81 2.06 1.18
CA GLY A 197 8.94 1.34 2.10
C GLY A 197 9.23 -0.16 2.26
N THR A 198 10.32 -0.70 1.69
CA THR A 198 10.85 -2.02 2.07
C THR A 198 11.80 -1.91 3.28
N ALA A 199 12.11 -3.06 3.87
CA ALA A 199 13.02 -3.19 5.00
C ALA A 199 13.86 -4.46 4.83
N THR A 200 15.06 -4.45 5.41
CA THR A 200 15.95 -5.62 5.44
C THR A 200 15.94 -6.23 6.84
N ARG A 201 15.73 -7.53 6.92
CA ARG A 201 15.66 -8.27 8.18
C ARG A 201 16.98 -8.99 8.48
N PHE A 202 17.46 -8.83 9.71
CA PHE A 202 18.64 -9.49 10.25
C PHE A 202 18.20 -10.39 11.41
N GLU A 203 18.41 -11.69 11.27
CA GLU A 203 18.22 -12.63 12.38
C GLU A 203 19.40 -12.57 13.35
N PRO A 204 19.27 -13.06 14.59
CA PRO A 204 20.39 -13.19 15.53
C PRO A 204 21.60 -13.92 14.90
N GLY A 205 22.78 -13.30 14.88
CA GLY A 205 24.00 -13.86 14.30
C GLY A 205 24.13 -13.76 12.78
N ASP A 206 23.14 -13.18 12.09
CA ASP A 206 23.13 -13.05 10.64
C ASP A 206 24.08 -11.94 10.17
N ALA A 207 24.76 -12.18 9.05
CA ALA A 207 25.70 -11.23 8.45
C ALA A 207 25.37 -11.05 6.96
N LYS A 208 24.90 -9.85 6.59
CA LYS A 208 24.47 -9.54 5.22
C LYS A 208 25.19 -8.31 4.69
N SER A 209 25.56 -8.35 3.42
CA SER A 209 26.01 -7.16 2.69
C SER A 209 24.80 -6.34 2.27
N VAL A 210 24.82 -5.04 2.53
CA VAL A 210 23.79 -4.10 2.12
C VAL A 210 24.39 -2.94 1.35
N THR A 211 23.68 -2.48 0.33
CA THR A 211 24.02 -1.28 -0.42
C THR A 211 23.36 -0.08 0.22
N LEU A 212 24.15 0.95 0.51
CA LEU A 212 23.70 2.23 1.04
C LEU A 212 23.85 3.32 -0.03
N VAL A 213 23.01 4.36 0.06
CA VAL A 213 23.02 5.56 -0.80
C VAL A 213 22.95 6.81 0.04
N ARG A 214 23.60 7.89 -0.42
CA ARG A 214 23.57 9.18 0.25
C ARG A 214 22.15 9.78 0.29
N ILE A 215 21.80 10.43 1.40
CA ILE A 215 20.56 11.21 1.48
C ILE A 215 20.59 12.39 0.50
N GLY A 216 19.43 12.74 -0.06
CA GLY A 216 19.28 13.89 -0.94
C GLY A 216 18.94 15.16 -0.16
N GLY A 217 18.65 16.24 -0.87
CA GLY A 217 18.16 17.49 -0.30
C GLY A 217 19.24 18.26 0.47
N ASN A 218 18.85 18.84 1.61
CA ASN A 218 19.75 19.61 2.47
C ASN A 218 20.74 18.75 3.28
N GLN A 219 20.65 17.42 3.15
CA GLN A 219 21.48 16.43 3.82
C GLN A 219 21.53 16.62 5.35
N VAL A 220 20.36 16.84 5.97
CA VAL A 220 20.24 16.97 7.42
C VAL A 220 19.75 15.66 8.00
N ILE A 221 20.49 15.14 8.98
CA ILE A 221 20.08 13.96 9.74
C ILE A 221 19.37 14.46 10.99
N ARG A 222 18.17 13.94 11.23
CA ARG A 222 17.39 14.19 12.45
C ARG A 222 16.71 12.91 12.91
N GLY A 223 16.56 12.76 14.23
CA GLY A 223 15.79 11.69 14.85
C GLY A 223 16.60 10.42 15.13
N GLY A 224 15.91 9.28 15.22
CA GLY A 224 16.53 8.00 15.57
C GLY A 224 16.96 7.94 17.03
N ASN A 225 18.27 7.78 17.29
CA ASN A 225 18.85 7.77 18.64
C ASN A 225 19.52 9.12 18.99
N GLY A 226 19.44 10.13 18.12
CA GLY A 226 20.08 11.43 18.31
C GLY A 226 21.60 11.32 18.46
N ILE A 227 22.23 10.52 17.61
CA ILE A 227 23.69 10.35 17.54
C ILE A 227 24.28 11.36 16.54
N ALA A 228 23.54 11.63 15.47
CA ALA A 228 23.94 12.40 14.31
C ALA A 228 22.96 13.54 13.98
N ASP A 229 22.25 14.10 14.97
CA ASP A 229 21.29 15.21 14.79
C ASP A 229 21.99 16.51 14.37
N ASN A 230 22.39 16.65 13.10
CA ASN A 230 22.95 17.86 12.47
C ASN A 230 23.12 17.66 10.95
N HIS A 231 23.55 18.71 10.24
CA HIS A 231 23.98 18.62 8.84
C HIS A 231 25.08 17.56 8.66
N ALA A 232 24.96 16.78 7.58
CA ALA A 232 25.90 15.74 7.20
C ALA A 232 27.22 16.32 6.63
N ASN A 233 27.98 17.04 7.47
CA ASN A 233 29.27 17.64 7.11
C ASN A 233 30.44 16.85 7.74
N ASP A 234 31.56 16.77 7.02
CA ASP A 234 32.78 16.06 7.46
C ASP A 234 33.34 16.54 8.81
N SER A 235 33.00 17.76 9.23
CA SER A 235 33.40 18.31 10.53
C SER A 235 32.68 17.66 11.71
N ASN A 236 31.44 17.23 11.52
CA ASN A 236 30.60 16.62 12.56
C ASN A 236 30.90 15.13 12.75
N VAL A 237 31.50 14.48 11.75
CA VAL A 237 31.80 13.04 11.77
C VAL A 237 32.64 12.65 12.98
N LYS A 238 33.59 13.50 13.42
CA LYS A 238 34.43 13.20 14.61
C LYS A 238 33.61 13.15 15.90
N THR A 239 32.79 14.17 16.14
CA THR A 239 31.93 14.26 17.33
C THR A 239 30.84 13.17 17.36
N VAL A 240 30.31 12.84 16.18
CA VAL A 240 29.35 11.75 16.01
C VAL A 240 30.01 10.40 16.33
N MET A 241 31.23 10.15 15.86
CA MET A 241 31.95 8.90 16.15
C MET A 241 32.40 8.78 17.61
N GLU A 242 32.70 9.89 18.28
CA GLU A 242 32.90 9.93 19.74
C GLU A 242 31.61 9.54 20.48
N SER A 243 30.46 10.04 20.02
CA SER A 243 29.15 9.70 20.60
C SER A 243 28.74 8.24 20.36
N VAL A 244 29.05 7.69 19.18
CA VAL A 244 28.88 6.26 18.83
C VAL A 244 29.69 5.39 19.79
N THR A 245 30.94 5.77 20.05
CA THR A 245 31.85 5.02 20.94
C THR A 245 31.40 5.14 22.39
N ALA A 246 31.01 6.34 22.83
CA ALA A 246 30.54 6.60 24.20
C ALA A 246 29.25 5.84 24.54
N ARG A 247 28.34 5.66 23.57
CA ARG A 247 27.07 4.95 23.75
C ARG A 247 27.15 3.45 23.40
N GLY A 248 28.33 2.93 23.08
CA GLY A 248 28.55 1.50 22.84
C GLY A 248 27.87 0.95 21.58
N PHE A 249 27.76 1.76 20.53
CA PHE A 249 27.25 1.28 19.24
C PHE A 249 28.31 0.46 18.51
N GLY A 250 27.94 -0.74 18.05
CA GLY A 250 28.82 -1.63 17.32
C GLY A 250 29.42 -0.95 16.09
N ASN A 251 30.76 -0.85 16.06
CA ASN A 251 31.51 -0.26 14.96
C ASN A 251 32.65 -1.21 14.57
N SER A 252 32.77 -1.49 13.28
CA SER A 252 33.90 -2.23 12.70
C SER A 252 34.44 -1.43 11.53
N THR A 253 35.75 -1.18 11.49
CA THR A 253 36.38 -0.53 10.35
C THR A 253 36.59 -1.55 9.23
N ASP A 254 35.70 -1.55 8.24
CA ASP A 254 35.82 -2.47 7.12
C ASP A 254 36.71 -1.83 6.04
N THR A 255 37.74 -2.56 5.60
CA THR A 255 38.74 -2.05 4.63
C THR A 255 38.42 -2.43 3.18
N SER A 256 37.47 -3.35 2.97
CA SER A 256 36.99 -3.76 1.64
C SER A 256 35.61 -3.19 1.35
N THR A 257 35.55 -1.92 0.92
CA THR A 257 34.28 -1.29 0.48
C THR A 257 34.37 -0.85 -0.97
N SER A 258 33.42 -1.33 -1.77
CA SER A 258 33.13 -0.81 -3.10
C SER A 258 32.38 0.52 -2.95
N ASN A 259 33.09 1.62 -3.22
CA ASN A 259 32.49 2.95 -3.31
C ASN A 259 32.20 3.23 -4.79
N GLY A 260 31.01 3.75 -5.10
CA GLY A 260 30.65 4.11 -6.48
C GLY A 260 29.54 5.14 -6.54
N ILE A 261 29.19 5.56 -7.76
CA ILE A 261 28.00 6.35 -8.04
C ILE A 261 26.99 5.42 -8.72
N ILE A 262 25.70 5.59 -8.43
CA ILE A 262 24.65 4.87 -9.13
C ILE A 262 24.54 5.42 -10.55
N VAL A 263 25.07 4.65 -11.49
CA VAL A 263 24.97 4.84 -12.94
C VAL A 263 24.37 3.57 -13.55
N GLU A 264 23.70 3.68 -14.70
CA GLU A 264 23.15 2.52 -15.41
C GLU A 264 24.23 1.45 -15.63
N GLY A 265 23.99 0.22 -15.17
CA GLY A 265 24.94 -0.90 -15.27
C GLY A 265 25.94 -1.05 -14.13
N SER A 266 25.87 -0.21 -13.09
CA SER A 266 26.69 -0.37 -11.88
C SER A 266 26.21 -1.57 -11.04
N PRO A 267 27.11 -2.37 -10.44
CA PRO A 267 26.73 -3.46 -9.53
C PRO A 267 26.03 -2.98 -8.24
N LEU A 268 26.01 -1.66 -8.02
CA LEU A 268 25.37 -0.99 -6.88
C LEU A 268 23.97 -0.45 -7.21
N ALA A 269 23.51 -0.57 -8.46
CA ALA A 269 22.20 -0.09 -8.88
C ALA A 269 21.09 -1.06 -8.47
N CYS A 270 20.04 -0.53 -7.84
CA CYS A 270 18.84 -1.31 -7.53
C CYS A 270 17.83 -1.08 -8.65
N SER A 271 17.52 -2.13 -9.40
CA SER A 271 16.45 -2.12 -10.40
C SER A 271 15.19 -2.78 -9.86
N ILE A 272 14.03 -2.27 -10.28
CA ILE A 272 12.72 -2.84 -9.98
C ILE A 272 11.94 -3.01 -11.27
N SER A 273 11.28 -4.15 -11.46
CA SER A 273 10.41 -4.34 -12.62
C SER A 273 9.20 -3.40 -12.53
N ARG A 274 8.73 -2.92 -13.68
CA ARG A 274 7.53 -2.05 -13.74
C ARG A 274 6.30 -2.67 -13.11
N GLU A 275 6.12 -3.99 -13.20
CA GLU A 275 5.03 -4.72 -12.53
C GLU A 275 5.06 -4.57 -11.02
N VAL A 276 6.23 -4.80 -10.40
CA VAL A 276 6.37 -4.68 -8.95
C VAL A 276 6.27 -3.21 -8.52
N TYR A 277 6.75 -2.28 -9.35
CA TYR A 277 6.59 -0.85 -9.11
C TYR A 277 5.12 -0.43 -9.12
N ALA A 278 4.38 -0.82 -10.17
CA ALA A 278 2.99 -0.46 -10.34
C ALA A 278 2.09 -1.04 -9.24
N ASN A 279 2.35 -2.28 -8.80
CA ASN A 279 1.64 -2.89 -7.69
C ASN A 279 1.91 -2.20 -6.34
N ARG A 280 3.02 -1.48 -6.21
CA ARG A 280 3.45 -0.90 -4.92
C ARG A 280 3.18 0.59 -4.80
N TYR A 281 3.42 1.35 -5.88
CA TYR A 281 3.30 2.80 -5.91
C TYR A 281 2.25 3.28 -6.91
N GLY A 282 1.63 2.37 -7.67
CA GLY A 282 0.79 2.72 -8.81
C GLY A 282 1.59 2.92 -10.11
N PRO A 283 0.89 3.05 -11.25
CA PRO A 283 1.52 3.19 -12.57
C PRO A 283 2.38 4.46 -12.68
N THR A 284 3.36 4.42 -13.59
CA THR A 284 4.28 5.54 -13.89
C THR A 284 4.24 5.88 -15.40
N VAL A 285 5.10 6.81 -15.84
CA VAL A 285 5.11 7.35 -17.20
C VAL A 285 5.10 6.24 -18.26
N GLY A 286 4.13 6.34 -19.18
CA GLY A 286 3.97 5.44 -20.31
C GLY A 286 3.14 4.18 -20.03
N ASP A 287 2.80 3.92 -18.78
CA ASP A 287 1.87 2.86 -18.40
C ASP A 287 0.43 3.29 -18.69
N LYS A 288 -0.46 2.32 -18.96
CA LYS A 288 -1.88 2.58 -19.23
C LYS A 288 -2.78 1.87 -18.24
N VAL A 289 -3.84 2.55 -17.80
CA VAL A 289 -4.85 2.02 -16.89
C VAL A 289 -6.18 1.94 -17.61
N ARG A 290 -6.86 0.79 -17.53
CA ARG A 290 -8.25 0.67 -17.99
C ARG A 290 -9.19 1.36 -17.01
N LEU A 291 -10.09 2.21 -17.51
CA LEU A 291 -11.10 2.86 -16.67
C LEU A 291 -12.27 1.91 -16.42
N GLY A 292 -12.32 1.29 -15.24
CA GLY A 292 -13.36 0.32 -14.88
C GLY A 292 -13.39 -0.85 -15.86
N ASP A 293 -14.58 -1.24 -16.30
CA ASP A 293 -14.83 -2.30 -17.30
C ASP A 293 -14.97 -1.77 -18.73
N THR A 294 -14.59 -0.50 -18.97
CA THR A 294 -14.70 0.15 -20.27
C THR A 294 -13.57 -0.22 -21.24
N ASP A 295 -13.68 0.29 -22.48
CA ASP A 295 -12.62 0.22 -23.50
C ASP A 295 -11.68 1.44 -23.49
N LEU A 296 -11.79 2.29 -22.46
CA LEU A 296 -10.96 3.48 -22.31
C LEU A 296 -9.67 3.14 -21.55
N PHE A 297 -8.54 3.59 -22.09
CA PHE A 297 -7.23 3.45 -21.47
C PHE A 297 -6.61 4.83 -21.21
N ALA A 298 -6.39 5.15 -19.94
CA ALA A 298 -5.69 6.34 -19.50
C ALA A 298 -4.19 6.08 -19.48
N GLN A 299 -3.41 6.84 -20.26
CA GLN A 299 -1.95 6.75 -20.26
C GLN A 299 -1.35 7.81 -19.34
N VAL A 300 -0.40 7.43 -18.48
CA VAL A 300 0.32 8.39 -17.63
C VAL A 300 1.27 9.21 -18.50
N GLU A 301 1.03 10.53 -18.57
CA GLU A 301 1.80 11.46 -19.40
C GLU A 301 3.05 11.96 -18.68
N LYS A 302 2.93 12.23 -17.37
CA LYS A 302 4.00 12.79 -16.55
C LYS A 302 3.96 12.19 -15.14
N ASP A 303 5.14 12.05 -14.55
CA ASP A 303 5.31 11.61 -13.17
C ASP A 303 6.28 12.57 -12.48
N PHE A 304 5.87 13.07 -11.31
CA PHE A 304 6.68 13.97 -10.48
C PHE A 304 7.51 13.20 -9.44
N ALA A 305 7.36 11.89 -9.36
CA ALA A 305 8.15 11.05 -8.47
C ALA A 305 9.63 11.02 -8.89
N VAL A 306 10.51 11.03 -7.89
CA VAL A 306 11.91 10.67 -8.05
C VAL A 306 12.06 9.23 -7.61
N TYR A 307 12.38 8.35 -8.56
CA TYR A 307 12.38 6.90 -8.32
C TYR A 307 13.30 6.50 -7.15
N GLY A 308 12.70 5.93 -6.11
CA GLY A 308 13.36 5.54 -4.86
C GLY A 308 13.12 6.49 -3.68
N ASP A 309 12.53 7.66 -3.89
CA ASP A 309 12.08 8.62 -2.85
C ASP A 309 10.53 8.76 -2.85
N GLU A 310 9.81 7.67 -3.15
CA GLU A 310 8.34 7.65 -3.09
C GLU A 310 7.84 7.78 -1.65
N CYS A 311 6.81 8.61 -1.46
CA CYS A 311 6.19 8.84 -0.17
C CYS A 311 5.20 7.71 0.13
N VAL A 312 5.59 6.73 0.96
CA VAL A 312 4.69 5.65 1.39
C VAL A 312 4.56 5.63 2.91
N PHE A 313 3.31 5.62 3.37
CA PHE A 313 2.94 5.57 4.78
C PHE A 313 2.74 4.15 5.30
N GLY A 314 3.18 3.89 6.53
CA GLY A 314 2.94 2.63 7.24
C GLY A 314 4.09 2.21 8.16
N GLY A 315 3.87 1.09 8.86
CA GLY A 315 4.84 0.50 9.80
C GLY A 315 6.20 0.26 9.14
N GLY A 316 7.17 1.08 9.51
CA GLY A 316 8.54 0.99 9.01
C GLY A 316 8.79 1.45 7.57
N LYS A 317 7.88 2.27 7.03
CA LYS A 317 8.01 2.82 5.68
C LYS A 317 8.73 4.19 5.68
N VAL A 318 8.40 5.05 4.72
CA VAL A 318 9.13 6.27 4.37
C VAL A 318 8.68 7.46 5.21
N ILE A 319 7.37 7.66 5.36
CA ILE A 319 6.81 8.78 6.12
C ILE A 319 6.91 8.48 7.62
N ARG A 320 8.06 8.84 8.19
CA ARG A 320 8.40 8.77 9.61
C ARG A 320 9.33 9.91 9.97
N ASP A 321 9.35 10.23 11.26
CA ASP A 321 10.13 11.32 11.82
C ASP A 321 11.60 11.31 11.36
N GLY A 322 12.06 12.45 10.86
CA GLY A 322 13.42 12.65 10.36
C GLY A 322 13.76 11.99 9.01
N MET A 323 12.83 11.24 8.43
CA MET A 323 13.00 10.51 7.16
C MET A 323 12.22 11.20 6.04
N GLY A 324 11.08 10.65 5.62
CA GLY A 324 10.14 11.31 4.71
C GLY A 324 9.23 12.33 5.39
N GLN A 325 9.13 12.30 6.73
CA GLN A 325 8.49 13.35 7.52
C GLN A 325 9.57 14.29 8.04
N ALA A 326 9.48 15.56 7.66
CA ALA A 326 10.42 16.60 8.05
C ALA A 326 10.28 16.95 9.53
N ALA A 327 11.43 17.04 10.21
CA ALA A 327 11.51 17.41 11.62
C ALA A 327 12.17 18.79 11.75
N GLY A 328 11.52 19.73 12.43
CA GLY A 328 12.07 21.08 12.66
C GLY A 328 11.50 22.19 11.77
N PHE A 329 10.47 21.89 10.96
CA PHE A 329 9.69 22.90 10.25
C PHE A 329 8.50 23.38 11.11
N SER A 330 8.08 24.63 10.91
CA SER A 330 6.94 25.17 11.62
C SER A 330 5.65 24.54 11.10
N ALA A 331 4.64 24.41 11.97
CA ALA A 331 3.33 23.94 11.56
C ALA A 331 2.71 24.83 10.46
N ALA A 332 3.12 26.10 10.38
CA ALA A 332 2.67 27.04 9.36
C ALA A 332 3.23 26.74 7.96
N ASP A 333 4.29 25.94 7.84
CA ASP A 333 4.91 25.56 6.57
C ASP A 333 4.49 24.16 6.13
N CYS A 334 4.21 23.27 7.08
CA CYS A 334 3.74 21.91 6.84
C CYS A 334 2.35 21.84 6.18
N LEU A 335 2.09 20.76 5.46
CA LEU A 335 0.77 20.44 4.92
C LEU A 335 -0.19 19.95 6.03
N ASP A 336 -1.49 20.14 5.84
CA ASP A 336 -2.51 19.55 6.72
C ASP A 336 -2.77 18.10 6.35
N THR A 337 -2.84 17.81 5.04
CA THR A 337 -3.02 16.45 4.52
C THR A 337 -2.24 16.30 3.22
N VAL A 338 -1.65 15.12 3.00
CA VAL A 338 -1.03 14.75 1.73
C VAL A 338 -1.68 13.49 1.17
N ILE A 339 -2.07 13.53 -0.10
CA ILE A 339 -2.46 12.33 -0.85
C ILE A 339 -1.24 11.84 -1.60
N THR A 340 -0.72 10.67 -1.24
CA THR A 340 0.54 10.15 -1.78
C THR A 340 0.33 9.32 -3.03
N ASN A 341 1.22 9.45 -4.02
CA ASN A 341 1.27 8.63 -5.23
C ASN A 341 -0.08 8.51 -5.96
N ALA A 342 -0.82 9.61 -6.11
CA ALA A 342 -2.12 9.61 -6.77
C ALA A 342 -2.00 9.66 -8.30
N LEU A 343 -2.72 8.79 -9.00
CA LEU A 343 -2.93 8.95 -10.44
C LEU A 343 -4.06 9.97 -10.66
N ILE A 344 -3.70 11.17 -11.08
CA ILE A 344 -4.65 12.26 -11.28
C ILE A 344 -5.17 12.20 -12.72
N ILE A 345 -6.48 12.11 -12.86
CA ILE A 345 -7.18 12.25 -14.14
C ILE A 345 -7.98 13.54 -14.09
N ASP A 346 -7.55 14.50 -14.88
CA ASP A 346 -8.19 15.80 -15.00
C ASP A 346 -8.22 16.26 -16.46
N TYR A 347 -9.03 17.26 -16.77
CA TYR A 347 -9.07 17.84 -18.12
C TYR A 347 -7.72 18.48 -18.52
N THR A 348 -6.91 18.89 -17.54
CA THR A 348 -5.57 19.44 -17.78
C THR A 348 -4.52 18.41 -18.19
N GLY A 349 -4.78 17.12 -17.96
CA GLY A 349 -3.89 16.01 -18.32
C GLY A 349 -3.98 14.83 -17.35
N ILE A 350 -3.23 13.78 -17.66
CA ILE A 350 -3.15 12.56 -16.83
C ILE A 350 -1.74 12.43 -16.29
N PHE A 351 -1.57 12.63 -14.98
CA PHE A 351 -0.26 12.64 -14.36
C PHE A 351 -0.25 12.00 -12.99
N LYS A 352 0.94 11.57 -12.57
CA LYS A 352 1.21 10.95 -11.27
C LYS A 352 1.89 11.97 -10.37
N ALA A 353 1.27 12.30 -9.25
CA ALA A 353 1.81 13.27 -8.30
C ALA A 353 1.29 13.04 -6.87
N ASP A 354 1.98 13.64 -5.90
CA ASP A 354 1.44 13.85 -4.57
C ASP A 354 0.60 15.14 -4.56
N ILE A 355 -0.49 15.13 -3.79
CA ILE A 355 -1.42 16.26 -3.64
C ILE A 355 -1.28 16.82 -2.22
N GLY A 356 -0.83 18.07 -2.09
CA GLY A 356 -0.77 18.76 -0.82
C GLY A 356 -2.04 19.57 -0.54
N ILE A 357 -2.66 19.34 0.61
CA ILE A 357 -3.84 20.06 1.09
C ILE A 357 -3.47 20.91 2.30
N LYS A 358 -3.89 22.18 2.28
CA LYS A 358 -3.68 23.14 3.37
C LYS A 358 -4.84 24.13 3.46
N GLY A 359 -5.36 24.33 4.67
CA GLY A 359 -6.52 25.21 4.91
C GLY A 359 -7.78 24.79 4.15
N GLY A 360 -7.91 23.51 3.79
CA GLY A 360 -9.01 23.00 2.96
C GLY A 360 -8.86 23.24 1.45
N TYR A 361 -7.73 23.78 1.00
CA TYR A 361 -7.45 24.01 -0.43
C TYR A 361 -6.32 23.11 -0.92
N ILE A 362 -6.31 22.83 -2.23
CA ILE A 362 -5.17 22.20 -2.89
C ILE A 362 -4.06 23.25 -2.97
N SER A 363 -3.02 23.07 -2.16
CA SER A 363 -1.88 23.99 -2.07
C SER A 363 -0.91 23.77 -3.23
N SER A 364 -0.64 22.52 -3.57
CA SER A 364 0.35 22.16 -4.59
C SER A 364 0.19 20.72 -5.08
N LEU A 365 0.65 20.49 -6.31
CA LEU A 365 0.73 19.19 -6.98
C LEU A 365 2.19 18.97 -7.38
N GLY A 366 2.78 17.83 -7.00
CA GLY A 366 4.18 17.55 -7.32
C GLY A 366 4.76 16.45 -6.45
N LYS A 367 6.01 16.63 -6.03
CA LYS A 367 6.69 15.70 -5.13
C LYS A 367 6.60 16.18 -3.69
N ALA A 368 5.96 15.40 -2.83
CA ALA A 368 5.95 15.63 -1.39
C ALA A 368 7.16 14.98 -0.70
N GLY A 369 7.35 15.33 0.57
CA GLY A 369 8.27 14.63 1.45
C GLY A 369 9.03 15.56 2.38
N ASN A 370 10.29 15.22 2.60
CA ASN A 370 11.19 15.97 3.46
C ASN A 370 12.33 16.59 2.64
N PRO A 371 12.43 17.93 2.55
CA PRO A 371 13.52 18.61 1.84
C PRO A 371 14.90 18.34 2.44
N ASP A 372 14.98 17.87 3.69
CA ASP A 372 16.25 17.56 4.33
C ASP A 372 16.90 16.25 3.86
N ALA A 373 16.10 15.31 3.35
CA ALA A 373 16.55 13.96 2.99
C ALA A 373 16.23 13.57 1.53
N MET A 374 15.35 14.31 0.84
CA MET A 374 14.87 14.01 -0.50
C MET A 374 15.13 15.17 -1.46
N ASN A 375 15.42 14.84 -2.72
CA ASN A 375 15.56 15.84 -3.79
C ASN A 375 14.19 16.18 -4.39
N GLY A 376 14.01 17.43 -4.82
CA GLY A 376 12.85 17.87 -5.60
C GLY A 376 11.58 18.15 -4.79
N VAL A 377 11.67 18.19 -3.45
CA VAL A 377 10.57 18.61 -2.59
C VAL A 377 10.52 20.14 -2.58
N SER A 378 9.37 20.71 -2.96
CA SER A 378 9.14 22.16 -2.89
C SER A 378 8.75 22.58 -1.48
N ASP A 379 9.00 23.84 -1.12
CA ASP A 379 8.69 24.37 0.23
C ASP A 379 7.20 24.24 0.62
N ASN A 380 6.30 24.22 -0.37
CA ASN A 380 4.86 24.05 -0.15
C ASN A 380 4.41 22.59 -0.04
N MET A 381 5.32 21.62 -0.16
CA MET A 381 5.04 20.17 -0.23
C MET A 381 5.70 19.39 0.92
N ILE A 382 5.92 20.06 2.05
CA ILE A 382 6.60 19.49 3.22
C ILE A 382 5.61 18.65 4.04
N ILE A 383 5.97 17.39 4.28
CA ILE A 383 5.25 16.51 5.21
C ILE A 383 5.84 16.70 6.60
N GLY A 384 5.07 17.26 7.53
CA GLY A 384 5.49 17.51 8.90
C GLY A 384 4.83 16.59 9.92
N VAL A 385 5.07 16.87 11.21
CA VAL A 385 4.48 16.13 12.34
C VAL A 385 2.95 16.31 12.40
N SER A 386 2.43 17.43 11.91
CA SER A 386 0.99 17.75 11.89
C SER A 386 0.28 17.36 10.59
N THR A 387 0.94 16.63 9.69
CA THR A 387 0.40 16.28 8.38
C THR A 387 -0.26 14.91 8.40
N GLU A 388 -1.53 14.84 8.02
CA GLU A 388 -2.25 13.58 7.79
C GLU A 388 -1.89 12.98 6.43
N VAL A 389 -1.95 11.65 6.30
CA VAL A 389 -1.64 10.95 5.05
C VAL A 389 -2.83 10.17 4.54
N ILE A 390 -3.17 10.39 3.26
CA ILE A 390 -4.10 9.56 2.50
C ILE A 390 -3.29 8.78 1.46
N ALA A 391 -3.34 7.46 1.55
CA ALA A 391 -2.68 6.58 0.60
C ALA A 391 -3.43 6.60 -0.75
N GLY A 392 -2.85 7.25 -1.75
CA GLY A 392 -3.35 7.29 -3.13
C GLY A 392 -2.67 6.28 -4.06
N GLU A 393 -1.71 5.49 -3.56
CA GLU A 393 -1.03 4.47 -4.36
C GLU A 393 -2.03 3.46 -4.96
N GLY A 394 -1.96 3.27 -6.28
CA GLY A 394 -2.86 2.38 -7.01
C GLY A 394 -4.28 2.92 -7.22
N MET A 395 -4.59 4.11 -6.70
CA MET A 395 -5.90 4.75 -6.82
C MET A 395 -5.88 5.88 -7.85
N ILE A 396 -7.05 6.17 -8.42
CA ILE A 396 -7.28 7.31 -9.29
C ILE A 396 -7.92 8.43 -8.47
N VAL A 397 -7.39 9.65 -8.60
CA VAL A 397 -7.96 10.86 -8.01
C VAL A 397 -8.52 11.73 -9.13
N THR A 398 -9.75 12.22 -8.92
CA THR A 398 -10.44 13.11 -9.84
C THR A 398 -10.98 14.32 -9.07
N ALA A 399 -11.29 15.40 -9.79
CA ALA A 399 -12.07 16.48 -9.21
C ALA A 399 -13.49 15.98 -8.88
N GLY A 400 -14.10 16.59 -7.86
CA GLY A 400 -15.50 16.36 -7.55
C GLY A 400 -16.40 16.67 -8.73
N ALA A 401 -17.36 15.78 -9.01
CA ALA A 401 -18.37 16.06 -10.02
C ALA A 401 -19.27 17.21 -9.56
N ILE A 402 -19.65 18.07 -10.51
CA ILE A 402 -20.55 19.21 -10.30
C ILE A 402 -21.79 19.00 -11.16
N ASP A 403 -22.96 18.86 -10.55
CA ASP A 403 -24.22 18.77 -11.27
C ASP A 403 -24.92 20.13 -11.29
N CYS A 404 -24.87 20.79 -12.45
CA CYS A 404 -25.48 22.11 -12.63
C CYS A 404 -26.99 22.08 -12.90
N HIS A 405 -27.62 20.90 -12.93
CA HIS A 405 -29.05 20.75 -13.23
C HIS A 405 -29.77 19.85 -12.21
N VAL A 406 -29.51 20.07 -10.93
CA VAL A 406 -30.20 19.34 -9.86
C VAL A 406 -31.60 19.91 -9.62
N HIS A 407 -32.60 19.04 -9.61
CA HIS A 407 -33.94 19.36 -9.12
C HIS A 407 -34.06 18.94 -7.66
N PHE A 408 -34.14 19.91 -6.74
CA PHE A 408 -34.21 19.64 -5.29
C PHE A 408 -35.59 19.13 -4.84
N ILE A 409 -35.92 17.90 -5.23
CA ILE A 409 -37.20 17.25 -4.94
C ILE A 409 -37.24 16.74 -3.49
N CYS A 410 -36.16 16.14 -3.01
CA CYS A 410 -36.07 15.54 -1.68
C CYS A 410 -34.63 15.57 -1.16
N PRO A 411 -34.38 15.52 0.17
CA PRO A 411 -33.02 15.52 0.71
C PRO A 411 -32.24 14.23 0.38
N GLN A 412 -32.92 13.13 0.08
CA GLN A 412 -32.27 11.84 -0.21
C GLN A 412 -31.38 11.89 -1.45
N LEU A 413 -31.73 12.70 -2.45
CA LEU A 413 -30.91 12.87 -3.66
C LEU A 413 -29.54 13.47 -3.35
N ALA A 414 -29.40 14.28 -2.30
CA ALA A 414 -28.11 14.85 -1.91
C ALA A 414 -27.16 13.77 -1.36
N TYR A 415 -27.69 12.79 -0.63
CA TYR A 415 -26.90 11.65 -0.16
C TYR A 415 -26.48 10.73 -1.31
N GLU A 416 -27.37 10.52 -2.30
CA GLU A 416 -27.06 9.73 -3.49
C GLU A 416 -25.98 10.43 -4.35
N ALA A 417 -26.11 11.75 -4.53
CA ALA A 417 -25.15 12.58 -5.26
C ALA A 417 -23.75 12.46 -4.65
N ILE A 418 -23.60 12.69 -3.34
CA ILE A 418 -22.28 12.58 -2.68
C ILE A 418 -21.73 11.15 -2.69
N SER A 419 -22.58 10.12 -2.56
CA SER A 419 -22.11 8.74 -2.66
C SER A 419 -21.62 8.34 -4.05
N SER A 420 -22.10 9.04 -5.10
CA SER A 420 -21.65 8.84 -6.48
C SER A 420 -20.40 9.66 -6.86
N GLY A 421 -19.91 10.51 -5.95
CA GLY A 421 -18.74 11.38 -6.18
C GLY A 421 -19.06 12.81 -6.60
N MET A 422 -20.32 13.25 -6.51
CA MET A 422 -20.71 14.64 -6.72
C MET A 422 -20.55 15.45 -5.43
N ILE A 423 -19.95 16.64 -5.51
CA ILE A 423 -19.64 17.44 -4.33
C ILE A 423 -20.36 18.81 -4.36
N LEU A 424 -20.94 19.20 -5.50
CA LEU A 424 -21.57 20.50 -5.74
C LEU A 424 -22.83 20.39 -6.60
#